data_AF-A0A519VUF4-F1
#
_entry.id   AF-A0A519VUF4-F1
#
_cell.length_a   1.000
_cell.length_b   1.000
_cell.length_c   1.000
_cell.angle_alpha   90.00
_cell.angle_beta   90.00
_cell.angle_gamma   90.00
#
_symmetry.space_group_name_H-M   'P 1'
#
loop_
_entity.id
_entity.type
_entity.pdbx_description
1 polymer ?
#
loop_
_entity_poly.entity_id
_entity_poly.type
_entity_poly.pdbx_seq_one_letter_code
_entity_poly.pdbx_strand_id
1 'polypeptide(L)'
;MKNKRGYGLLLYICIAILTCLASIQCYLLVKTYELNLTNYQSQVQSSVLKSYGSPSVQKINKRYLNNLIEVAGQLYAGKIDRSEFKRILDQKDKKVMNSLDSILKINLAVNGLGGHVSFKTGYSEIEIRSAKKPPIILRFTDQEKILSQPKTKGFKVISLGQNNGITDHIGTDTLAITYNNLIFFEMPSTAISAFEQMALVGMLSLILLFAVVAVFYRVFRSAQRQQKITELREDLVNNITHELKTPLTSMAIVFKTLELNTYENDRPKQLELINNLERQHRKLTLTVERVFESAVKSSNRELERIDITTLLSEYRINILSNSHQIKIVFDDIPQYVHGRRDLIEAVLDNLLE
;
A
#
# COMPACT_ATOMS: atom_id res chain seq x y z
N MET A 1 19.29 5.97 32.98
CA MET A 1 18.46 7.09 32.43
C MET A 1 18.78 7.50 30.97
N LYS A 2 19.95 7.19 30.39
CA LYS A 2 20.32 7.61 29.02
C LYS A 2 19.51 6.97 27.88
N ASN A 3 18.98 5.75 28.05
CA ASN A 3 18.28 5.03 26.97
C ASN A 3 16.83 5.48 26.69
N LYS A 4 16.08 6.03 27.67
CA LYS A 4 14.67 6.43 27.44
C LYS A 4 14.52 7.58 26.43
N ARG A 5 15.52 8.46 26.32
CA ARG A 5 15.52 9.57 25.33
C ARG A 5 15.74 9.09 23.89
N GLY A 6 16.52 8.01 23.69
CA GLY A 6 16.77 7.44 22.37
C GLY A 6 15.52 6.89 21.70
N TYR A 7 14.68 6.17 22.46
CA TYR A 7 13.41 5.63 21.94
C TYR A 7 12.38 6.70 21.62
N GLY A 8 12.31 7.76 22.44
CA GLY A 8 11.46 8.91 22.15
C GLY A 8 11.86 9.54 20.81
N LEU A 9 13.15 9.79 20.60
CA LEU A 9 13.66 10.34 19.33
C LEU A 9 13.34 9.44 18.14
N LEU A 10 13.55 8.13 18.28
CA LEU A 10 13.33 7.15 17.22
C LEU A 10 11.83 7.03 16.86
N LEU A 11 10.95 7.14 17.86
CA LEU A 11 9.50 7.21 17.66
C LEU A 11 9.11 8.48 16.90
N TYR A 12 9.64 9.65 17.29
CA TYR A 12 9.36 10.91 16.59
C TYR A 12 9.83 10.87 15.13
N ILE A 13 11.02 10.34 14.87
CA ILE A 13 11.54 10.14 13.51
C ILE A 13 10.63 9.20 12.71
N CYS A 14 10.15 8.11 13.32
CA CYS A 14 9.20 7.20 12.65
C CYS A 14 7.88 7.89 12.30
N ILE A 15 7.31 8.65 13.22
CA ILE A 15 6.07 9.39 12.98
C ILE A 15 6.30 10.40 11.84
N ALA A 16 7.41 11.14 11.85
CA ALA A 16 7.75 12.10 10.80
C ALA A 16 7.94 11.42 9.42
N ILE A 17 8.58 10.26 9.36
CA ILE A 17 8.75 9.50 8.12
C ILE A 17 7.39 9.00 7.62
N LEU A 18 6.54 8.46 8.49
CA LEU A 18 5.21 7.96 8.12
C LEU A 18 4.29 9.08 7.62
N THR A 19 4.29 10.24 8.29
CA THR A 19 3.49 11.38 7.84
C THR A 19 3.99 11.96 6.51
N CYS A 20 5.31 12.02 6.31
CA CYS A 20 5.90 12.41 5.05
C CYS A 20 5.52 11.43 3.92
N LEU A 21 5.63 10.13 4.16
CA LEU A 21 5.29 9.09 3.19
C LEU A 21 3.79 9.14 2.81
N ALA A 22 2.91 9.28 3.82
CA ALA A 22 1.48 9.41 3.59
C ALA A 22 1.14 10.67 2.78
N SER A 23 1.84 11.78 3.04
CA SER A 23 1.67 13.03 2.29
C SER A 23 2.09 12.87 0.83
N ILE A 24 3.22 12.21 0.57
CA ILE A 24 3.70 11.92 -0.79
C ILE A 24 2.72 11.00 -1.52
N GLN A 25 2.24 9.94 -0.88
CA GLN A 25 1.27 9.02 -1.48
C GLN A 25 -0.06 9.72 -1.80
N CYS A 26 -0.53 10.61 -0.91
CA CYS A 26 -1.72 11.43 -1.16
C CYS A 26 -1.52 12.36 -2.36
N TYR A 27 -0.39 13.07 -2.41
CA TYR A 27 -0.04 13.93 -3.53
C TYR A 27 0.00 13.18 -4.86
N LEU A 28 0.66 12.01 -4.90
CA LEU A 28 0.72 11.18 -6.10
C LEU A 28 -0.69 10.73 -6.53
N LEU A 29 -1.54 10.31 -5.59
CA LEU A 29 -2.89 9.86 -5.90
C LEU A 29 -3.75 10.99 -6.51
N VAL A 30 -3.67 12.20 -5.95
CA VAL A 30 -4.33 13.39 -6.52
C VAL A 30 -3.76 13.72 -7.90
N LYS A 31 -2.44 13.68 -8.07
CA LYS A 31 -1.81 14.00 -9.36
C LYS A 31 -2.15 12.98 -10.44
N THR A 32 -2.16 11.70 -10.10
CA THR A 32 -2.59 10.63 -11.00
C THR A 32 -4.06 10.78 -11.38
N TYR A 33 -4.91 11.22 -10.45
CA TYR A 33 -6.32 11.51 -10.74
C TYR A 33 -6.47 12.62 -11.79
N GLU A 34 -5.80 13.76 -11.58
CA GLU A 34 -5.84 14.90 -12.52
C GLU A 34 -5.35 14.49 -13.92
N LEU A 35 -4.27 13.71 -13.98
CA LEU A 35 -3.64 13.29 -15.23
C LEU A 35 -4.52 12.30 -15.99
N ASN A 36 -5.11 11.31 -15.29
CA ASN A 36 -6.04 10.36 -15.90
C ASN A 36 -7.31 11.05 -16.41
N LEU A 37 -7.83 12.03 -15.67
CA LEU A 37 -8.99 12.82 -16.12
C LEU A 37 -8.70 13.59 -17.42
N THR A 38 -7.51 14.19 -17.53
CA THR A 38 -7.09 14.92 -18.72
C THR A 38 -6.88 13.98 -19.91
N ASN A 39 -6.23 12.83 -19.68
CA ASN A 39 -6.05 11.80 -20.70
C ASN A 39 -7.38 11.24 -21.21
N TYR A 40 -8.32 10.96 -20.31
CA TYR A 40 -9.66 10.50 -20.67
C TYR A 40 -10.38 11.52 -21.56
N GLN A 41 -10.33 12.81 -21.23
CA GLN A 41 -10.93 13.87 -22.05
C GLN A 41 -10.32 13.93 -23.46
N SER A 42 -9.00 13.84 -23.57
CA SER A 42 -8.29 13.81 -24.85
C SER A 42 -8.64 12.56 -25.69
N GLN A 43 -8.73 11.39 -25.04
CA GLN A 43 -9.14 10.14 -25.69
C GLN A 43 -10.58 10.21 -26.21
N VAL A 44 -11.50 10.79 -25.44
CA VAL A 44 -12.89 10.98 -25.89
C VAL A 44 -12.94 11.96 -27.05
N GLN A 45 -12.27 13.11 -26.96
CA GLN A 45 -12.23 14.10 -28.05
C GLN A 45 -11.68 13.50 -29.36
N SER A 46 -10.58 12.77 -29.29
CA SER A 46 -9.99 12.12 -30.46
C SER A 46 -10.87 10.99 -31.02
N SER A 47 -11.51 10.20 -30.17
CA SER A 47 -12.44 9.12 -30.58
C SER A 47 -13.71 9.65 -31.22
N VAL A 48 -14.22 10.78 -30.71
CA VAL A 48 -15.30 11.55 -31.31
C VAL A 48 -14.89 12.03 -32.69
N LEU A 49 -13.76 12.71 -32.83
CA LEU A 49 -13.29 13.23 -34.13
C LEU A 49 -13.15 12.12 -35.18
N LYS A 50 -12.59 10.97 -34.77
CA LYS A 50 -12.50 9.77 -35.63
C LYS A 50 -13.89 9.24 -36.00
N SER A 51 -14.82 9.20 -35.05
CA SER A 51 -16.20 8.75 -35.28
C SER A 51 -16.94 9.69 -36.25
N TYR A 52 -16.71 11.00 -36.16
CA TYR A 52 -17.26 11.98 -37.10
C TYR A 52 -16.76 11.77 -38.53
N GLY A 53 -15.53 11.28 -38.69
CA GLY A 53 -14.98 10.89 -39.99
C GLY A 53 -15.52 9.56 -40.55
N SER A 54 -16.27 8.77 -39.77
CA SER A 54 -16.73 7.44 -40.21
C SER A 54 -17.78 7.52 -41.32
N PRO A 55 -17.82 6.55 -42.26
CA PRO A 55 -18.81 6.54 -43.34
C PRO A 55 -20.27 6.58 -42.86
N SER A 56 -20.55 5.95 -41.72
CA SER A 56 -21.89 5.93 -41.10
C SER A 56 -22.30 7.32 -40.61
N VAL A 57 -21.39 8.05 -39.96
CA VAL A 57 -21.67 9.42 -39.49
C VAL A 57 -21.69 10.41 -40.65
N GLN A 58 -20.85 10.25 -41.66
CA GLN A 58 -20.89 11.09 -42.87
C GLN A 58 -22.23 10.99 -43.61
N LYS A 59 -22.83 9.79 -43.70
CA LYS A 59 -24.18 9.59 -44.29
C LYS A 59 -25.26 10.35 -43.50
N ILE A 60 -25.18 10.33 -42.17
CA ILE A 60 -26.10 11.08 -41.30
C ILE A 60 -25.88 12.59 -41.45
N ASN A 61 -24.63 13.05 -41.43
CA ASN A 61 -24.29 14.45 -41.63
C ASN A 61 -24.76 14.97 -43.00
N LYS A 62 -24.68 14.15 -44.06
CA LYS A 62 -25.24 14.51 -45.37
C LYS A 62 -26.76 14.68 -45.32
N ARG A 63 -27.47 13.83 -44.58
CA ARG A 63 -28.93 13.95 -44.40
C ARG A 63 -29.30 15.19 -43.59
N TYR A 64 -28.58 15.44 -42.49
CA TYR A 64 -28.70 16.65 -41.67
C TYR A 64 -28.49 17.92 -42.51
N LEU A 65 -27.48 17.88 -43.38
CA LEU A 65 -27.17 18.98 -44.26
C LEU A 65 -28.21 19.22 -45.36
N ASN A 66 -28.75 18.16 -45.94
CA ASN A 66 -29.82 18.28 -46.94
C ASN A 66 -31.07 18.93 -46.32
N ASN A 67 -31.40 18.65 -45.06
CA ASN A 67 -32.49 19.34 -44.35
C ASN A 67 -32.22 20.84 -44.27
N LEU A 68 -31.00 21.25 -43.90
CA LEU A 68 -30.62 22.65 -43.83
C LEU A 68 -30.78 23.35 -45.19
N ILE A 69 -30.28 22.73 -46.26
CA ILE A 69 -30.37 23.25 -47.63
C ILE A 69 -31.84 23.43 -48.05
N GLU A 70 -32.68 22.42 -47.81
CA GLU A 70 -34.10 22.46 -48.16
C GLU A 70 -34.83 23.59 -47.45
N VAL A 71 -34.65 23.72 -46.14
CA VAL A 71 -35.32 24.75 -45.32
C VAL A 71 -34.74 26.15 -45.62
N ALA A 72 -33.44 26.26 -45.89
CA ALA A 72 -32.79 27.50 -46.34
C ALA A 72 -33.34 27.97 -47.69
N GLY A 73 -33.57 27.03 -48.62
CA GLY A 73 -34.22 27.32 -49.89
C GLY A 73 -35.64 27.83 -49.74
N GLN A 74 -36.42 27.26 -48.82
CA GLN A 74 -37.78 27.73 -48.53
C GLN A 74 -37.77 29.15 -47.95
N LEU A 75 -36.85 29.45 -47.04
CA LEU A 75 -36.69 30.81 -46.48
C LEU A 75 -36.23 31.81 -47.56
N TYR A 76 -35.27 31.42 -48.40
CA TYR A 76 -34.79 32.25 -49.50
C TYR A 76 -35.87 32.55 -50.55
N ALA A 77 -36.73 31.56 -50.83
CA ALA A 77 -37.90 31.70 -51.70
C ALA A 77 -39.04 32.51 -51.06
N GLY A 78 -38.93 32.91 -49.79
CA GLY A 78 -39.95 33.66 -49.05
C GLY A 78 -41.17 32.82 -48.68
N LYS A 79 -41.08 31.49 -48.70
CA LYS A 79 -42.19 30.57 -48.37
C LYS A 79 -42.42 30.41 -46.86
N ILE A 80 -41.38 30.66 -46.07
CA ILE A 80 -41.38 30.56 -44.61
C ILE A 80 -40.66 31.77 -44.02
N ASP A 81 -41.00 32.14 -42.80
CA ASP A 81 -40.32 33.22 -42.07
C ASP A 81 -39.14 32.72 -41.22
N ARG A 82 -38.43 33.64 -40.55
CA ARG A 82 -37.27 33.30 -39.71
C ARG A 82 -37.62 32.44 -38.49
N SER A 83 -38.83 32.58 -37.94
CA SER A 83 -39.29 31.82 -36.78
C SER A 83 -39.69 30.40 -37.17
N GLU A 84 -40.34 30.28 -38.33
CA GLU A 84 -40.75 29.02 -38.93
C GLU A 84 -39.56 28.22 -39.46
N PHE A 85 -38.54 28.89 -40.00
CA PHE A 85 -37.25 28.29 -40.32
C PHE A 85 -36.68 27.50 -39.13
N LYS A 86 -36.59 28.15 -37.96
CA LYS A 86 -36.03 27.52 -36.75
C LYS A 86 -36.87 26.30 -36.33
N ARG A 87 -38.20 26.43 -36.36
CA ARG A 87 -39.13 25.37 -35.95
C ARG A 87 -39.07 24.16 -36.89
N ILE A 88 -39.06 24.38 -38.20
CA ILE A 88 -39.03 23.29 -39.20
C ILE A 88 -37.68 22.59 -39.18
N LEU A 89 -36.59 23.34 -39.09
CA LEU A 89 -35.24 22.78 -39.02
C LEU A 89 -35.08 21.89 -37.79
N ASP A 90 -35.46 22.38 -36.59
CA ASP A 90 -35.42 21.60 -35.35
C ASP A 90 -36.25 20.31 -35.44
N GLN A 91 -37.46 20.37 -36.02
CA GLN A 91 -38.32 19.20 -36.21
C GLN A 91 -37.70 18.15 -37.15
N LYS A 92 -37.13 18.57 -38.29
CA LYS A 92 -36.47 17.67 -39.24
C LYS A 92 -35.20 17.06 -38.66
N ASP A 93 -34.47 17.83 -37.88
CA ASP A 93 -33.17 17.46 -37.34
C ASP A 93 -33.28 16.57 -36.11
N LYS A 94 -34.34 16.67 -35.31
CA LYS A 94 -34.55 15.83 -34.12
C LYS A 94 -34.43 14.32 -34.39
N LYS A 95 -35.00 13.84 -35.51
CA LYS A 95 -34.91 12.42 -35.90
C LYS A 95 -33.50 12.01 -36.29
N VAL A 96 -32.79 12.88 -37.00
CA VAL A 96 -31.41 12.66 -37.47
C VAL A 96 -30.43 12.68 -36.29
N MET A 97 -30.65 13.58 -35.32
CA MET A 97 -29.86 13.70 -34.09
C MET A 97 -29.96 12.46 -33.21
N ASN A 98 -31.14 11.87 -33.06
CA ASN A 98 -31.30 10.63 -32.29
C ASN A 98 -30.50 9.46 -32.91
N SER A 99 -30.47 9.38 -34.24
CA SER A 99 -29.64 8.39 -34.95
C SER A 99 -28.14 8.68 -34.79
N LEU A 100 -27.74 9.96 -34.83
CA LEU A 100 -26.35 10.37 -34.63
C LEU A 100 -25.87 10.02 -33.22
N ASP A 101 -26.64 10.36 -32.18
CA ASP A 101 -26.34 10.04 -30.78
C ASP A 101 -26.20 8.53 -30.57
N SER A 102 -27.08 7.73 -31.17
CA SER A 102 -27.00 6.25 -31.09
C SER A 102 -25.73 5.68 -31.72
N ILE A 103 -25.36 6.14 -32.94
CA ILE A 103 -24.15 5.65 -33.62
C ILE A 103 -22.89 6.09 -32.89
N LEU A 104 -22.84 7.34 -32.40
CA LEU A 104 -21.68 7.83 -31.67
C LEU A 104 -21.52 7.11 -30.33
N LYS A 105 -22.61 6.79 -29.62
CA LYS A 105 -22.58 5.94 -28.42
C LYS A 105 -22.01 4.55 -28.71
N ILE A 106 -22.43 3.91 -29.80
CA ILE A 106 -21.90 2.61 -30.22
C ILE A 106 -20.40 2.71 -30.54
N ASN A 107 -19.99 3.70 -31.34
CA ASN A 107 -18.59 3.90 -31.70
C ASN A 107 -17.71 4.20 -30.48
N LEU A 108 -18.21 4.94 -29.50
CA LEU A 108 -17.50 5.14 -28.23
C LEU A 108 -17.47 3.87 -27.37
N ALA A 109 -18.53 3.06 -27.36
CA ALA A 109 -18.59 1.79 -26.63
C ALA A 109 -17.54 0.80 -27.13
N VAL A 110 -17.36 0.72 -28.45
CA VAL A 110 -16.31 -0.09 -29.09
C VAL A 110 -14.90 0.35 -28.65
N ASN A 111 -14.72 1.63 -28.32
CA ASN A 111 -13.45 2.17 -27.83
C ASN A 111 -13.32 2.13 -26.29
N GLY A 112 -14.20 1.41 -25.58
CA GLY A 112 -14.19 1.34 -24.11
C GLY A 112 -14.63 2.62 -23.40
N LEU A 113 -15.24 3.57 -24.13
CA LEU A 113 -15.67 4.89 -23.65
C LEU A 113 -17.20 5.02 -23.58
N GLY A 114 -17.94 3.99 -23.97
CA GLY A 114 -19.37 4.08 -24.25
C GLY A 114 -20.26 3.54 -23.15
N GLY A 115 -20.99 4.47 -22.56
CA GLY A 115 -22.12 4.19 -21.68
C GLY A 115 -22.79 5.47 -21.24
N HIS A 116 -22.04 6.59 -21.21
CA HIS A 116 -22.51 7.77 -20.51
C HIS A 116 -22.23 9.11 -21.19
N VAL A 117 -21.77 9.10 -22.44
CA VAL A 117 -21.58 10.34 -23.21
C VAL A 117 -22.88 10.71 -23.92
N SER A 118 -23.42 11.89 -23.62
CA SER A 118 -24.57 12.45 -24.36
C SER A 118 -24.09 13.46 -25.38
N PHE A 119 -24.66 13.40 -26.58
CA PHE A 119 -24.29 14.23 -27.70
C PHE A 119 -25.40 15.23 -27.99
N LYS A 120 -25.04 16.52 -28.08
CA LYS A 120 -25.92 17.54 -28.63
C LYS A 120 -25.20 18.26 -29.75
N THR A 121 -25.87 18.48 -30.87
CA THR A 121 -25.33 19.28 -31.96
C THR A 121 -26.31 20.39 -32.31
N GLY A 122 -25.78 21.53 -32.75
CA GLY A 122 -26.60 22.67 -33.14
C GLY A 122 -25.82 23.64 -34.01
N TYR A 123 -26.53 24.61 -34.56
CA TYR A 123 -25.94 25.70 -35.34
C TYR A 123 -25.76 26.92 -34.43
N SER A 124 -24.63 27.61 -34.50
CA SER A 124 -24.46 28.90 -33.83
C SER A 124 -24.84 30.07 -34.73
N GLU A 125 -24.51 29.96 -36.01
CA GLU A 125 -24.82 30.94 -37.04
C GLU A 125 -25.02 30.24 -38.38
N ILE A 126 -26.02 30.68 -39.14
CA ILE A 126 -26.25 30.28 -40.53
C ILE A 126 -26.36 31.55 -41.37
N GLU A 127 -25.50 31.66 -42.37
CA GLU A 127 -25.49 32.72 -43.36
C GLU A 127 -25.87 32.15 -44.73
N ILE A 128 -26.88 32.75 -45.36
CA ILE A 128 -27.33 32.40 -46.70
C ILE A 128 -26.99 33.57 -47.62
N ARG A 129 -26.12 33.33 -48.60
CA ARG A 129 -25.69 34.32 -49.61
C ARG A 129 -26.21 33.94 -50.99
N SER A 130 -26.57 34.95 -51.76
CA SER A 130 -26.96 34.86 -53.16
C SER A 130 -26.36 36.04 -53.93
N ALA A 131 -26.15 35.89 -55.24
CA ALA A 131 -25.79 37.00 -56.12
C ALA A 131 -26.96 37.98 -56.37
N LYS A 132 -28.21 37.56 -56.14
CA LYS A 132 -29.43 38.28 -56.51
C LYS A 132 -30.14 38.99 -55.34
N LYS A 133 -29.83 38.63 -54.09
CA LYS A 133 -30.48 39.17 -52.88
C LYS A 133 -29.46 39.44 -51.76
N PRO A 134 -29.76 40.37 -50.81
CA PRO A 134 -28.90 40.60 -49.66
C PRO A 134 -28.78 39.34 -48.78
N PRO A 135 -27.64 39.17 -48.07
CA PRO A 135 -27.40 37.99 -47.26
C PRO A 135 -28.38 37.90 -46.10
N ILE A 136 -28.85 36.68 -45.85
CA ILE A 136 -29.73 36.37 -44.70
C ILE A 136 -28.86 35.72 -43.63
N ILE A 137 -28.67 36.42 -42.50
CA ILE A 137 -27.92 35.92 -41.35
C ILE A 137 -28.90 35.52 -40.26
N LEU A 138 -28.82 34.27 -39.84
CA LEU A 138 -29.58 33.69 -38.74
C LEU A 138 -28.63 33.35 -37.61
N ARG A 139 -28.77 34.07 -36.49
CA ARG A 139 -28.05 33.77 -35.26
C ARG A 139 -28.93 32.94 -34.34
N PHE A 140 -28.32 31.91 -33.79
CA PHE A 140 -28.94 31.00 -32.85
C PHE A 140 -28.37 31.32 -31.47
N THR A 141 -29.09 32.14 -30.71
CA THR A 141 -28.75 32.56 -29.35
C THR A 141 -28.89 31.43 -28.32
N ASP A 142 -29.17 30.19 -28.75
CA ASP A 142 -29.28 29.02 -27.89
C ASP A 142 -27.93 28.54 -27.30
N GLN A 143 -26.89 29.38 -27.36
CA GLN A 143 -25.75 29.26 -26.45
C GLN A 143 -26.26 29.09 -25.02
N GLU A 144 -27.20 29.92 -24.56
CA GLU A 144 -27.73 29.82 -23.19
C GLU A 144 -28.59 28.58 -22.96
N LYS A 145 -29.45 28.15 -23.88
CA LYS A 145 -30.32 26.96 -23.68
C LYS A 145 -29.54 25.63 -23.68
N ILE A 146 -28.50 25.53 -24.51
CA ILE A 146 -27.60 24.37 -24.52
C ILE A 146 -26.63 24.40 -23.32
N LEU A 147 -26.20 25.60 -22.88
CA LEU A 147 -25.44 25.80 -21.63
C LEU A 147 -26.29 25.65 -20.35
N SER A 148 -27.63 25.74 -20.44
CA SER A 148 -28.55 25.71 -19.28
C SER A 148 -29.00 24.32 -18.84
N GLN A 149 -28.83 23.28 -19.67
CA GLN A 149 -29.13 21.91 -19.27
C GLN A 149 -28.07 20.96 -19.82
N PRO A 150 -27.13 20.44 -18.99
CA PRO A 150 -27.19 20.24 -17.55
C PRO A 150 -26.00 20.91 -16.82
N LYS A 151 -26.31 21.90 -15.98
CA LYS A 151 -25.59 22.06 -14.70
C LYS A 151 -26.00 20.96 -13.71
N THR A 152 -26.30 19.74 -14.15
CA THR A 152 -26.56 18.63 -13.24
C THR A 152 -25.23 18.08 -12.79
N LYS A 153 -24.87 18.37 -11.54
CA LYS A 153 -23.98 17.59 -10.66
C LYS A 153 -23.02 16.63 -11.39
N GLY A 154 -21.94 17.18 -11.95
CA GLY A 154 -20.76 16.39 -12.32
C GLY A 154 -20.36 16.34 -13.79
N PHE A 155 -21.16 16.84 -14.72
CA PHE A 155 -20.82 16.70 -16.14
C PHE A 155 -19.88 17.82 -16.63
N LYS A 156 -18.82 17.47 -17.39
CA LYS A 156 -17.96 18.45 -18.09
C LYS A 156 -18.42 18.55 -19.54
N VAL A 157 -18.71 19.77 -19.99
CA VAL A 157 -19.11 20.08 -21.37
C VAL A 157 -17.87 20.49 -22.17
N ILE A 158 -17.63 19.81 -23.30
CA ILE A 158 -16.59 20.18 -24.27
C ILE A 158 -17.29 20.52 -25.59
N SER A 159 -17.00 21.69 -26.15
CA SER A 159 -17.56 22.15 -27.43
C SER A 159 -16.51 22.06 -28.55
N LEU A 160 -16.88 21.47 -29.68
CA LEU A 160 -16.13 21.56 -30.94
C LEU A 160 -16.90 22.48 -31.89
N GLY A 161 -16.28 23.59 -32.31
CA GLY A 161 -16.82 24.48 -33.33
C GLY A 161 -16.14 24.24 -34.67
N GLN A 162 -16.89 24.05 -35.75
CA GLN A 162 -16.36 24.08 -37.12
C GLN A 162 -17.14 25.07 -37.98
N ASN A 163 -16.41 25.79 -38.83
CA ASN A 163 -17.00 26.68 -39.83
C ASN A 163 -17.07 25.91 -41.14
N ASN A 164 -18.27 25.62 -41.60
CA ASN A 164 -18.51 24.85 -42.81
C ASN A 164 -19.25 25.70 -43.83
N GLY A 165 -18.99 25.47 -45.10
CA GLY A 165 -19.64 26.21 -46.19
C GLY A 165 -19.99 25.29 -47.34
N ILE A 166 -21.21 25.44 -47.86
CA ILE A 166 -21.72 24.65 -48.98
C ILE A 166 -22.43 25.59 -49.94
N THR A 167 -22.27 25.27 -51.22
CA THR A 167 -22.97 25.95 -52.29
C THR A 167 -23.94 24.97 -52.93
N ASP A 168 -25.20 25.36 -53.08
CA ASP A 168 -26.20 24.57 -53.80
C ASP A 168 -27.02 25.45 -54.75
N HIS A 169 -27.59 24.84 -55.78
CA HIS A 169 -28.39 25.52 -56.79
C HIS A 169 -29.88 25.38 -56.47
N ILE A 170 -30.56 26.51 -56.23
CA ILE A 170 -31.99 26.54 -55.96
C ILE A 170 -32.68 27.33 -57.07
N GLY A 171 -33.34 26.60 -57.97
CA GLY A 171 -33.93 27.18 -59.18
C GLY A 171 -32.85 27.66 -60.15
N THR A 172 -32.86 28.95 -60.50
CA THR A 172 -31.85 29.59 -61.38
C THR A 172 -30.80 30.41 -60.63
N ASP A 173 -30.71 30.22 -59.31
CA ASP A 173 -29.81 30.96 -58.44
C ASP A 173 -28.91 30.04 -57.64
N THR A 174 -27.71 30.51 -57.35
CA THR A 174 -26.71 29.77 -56.60
C THR A 174 -26.68 30.30 -55.18
N LEU A 175 -27.06 29.47 -54.22
CA LEU A 175 -27.05 29.81 -52.80
C LEU A 175 -25.80 29.26 -52.15
N ALA A 176 -25.00 30.16 -51.57
CA ALA A 176 -23.90 29.79 -50.69
C ALA A 176 -24.37 29.86 -49.24
N ILE A 177 -24.46 28.71 -48.59
CA ILE A 177 -24.85 28.55 -47.17
C ILE A 177 -23.58 28.30 -46.36
N THR A 178 -23.24 29.26 -45.50
CA THR A 178 -22.16 29.11 -44.51
C THR A 178 -22.79 28.87 -43.15
N TYR A 179 -22.32 27.88 -42.40
CA TYR A 179 -22.84 27.55 -41.09
C TYR A 179 -21.74 27.15 -40.13
N ASN A 180 -21.92 27.54 -38.88
CA ASN A 180 -21.03 27.15 -37.80
C ASN A 180 -21.77 26.10 -36.96
N ASN A 181 -21.24 24.87 -36.92
CA ASN A 181 -21.79 23.80 -36.09
C ASN A 181 -21.06 23.73 -34.75
N LEU A 182 -21.82 23.49 -33.70
CA LEU A 182 -21.30 23.22 -32.36
C LEU A 182 -21.67 21.79 -31.98
N ILE A 183 -20.69 21.04 -31.52
CA ILE A 183 -20.92 19.71 -30.97
C ILE A 183 -20.53 19.71 -29.50
N PHE A 184 -21.50 19.37 -28.66
CA PHE A 184 -21.35 19.24 -27.23
C PHE A 184 -21.40 17.77 -26.82
N PHE A 185 -20.52 17.41 -25.91
CA PHE A 185 -20.50 16.10 -25.28
C PHE A 185 -20.56 16.30 -23.77
N GLU A 186 -21.56 15.69 -23.15
CA GLU A 186 -21.67 15.61 -21.70
C GLU A 186 -21.08 14.27 -21.27
N MET A 187 -20.00 14.30 -20.50
CA MET A 187 -19.46 13.11 -19.85
C MET A 187 -19.83 13.17 -18.37
N PRO A 188 -20.23 12.07 -17.70
CA PRO A 188 -20.50 12.10 -16.28
C PRO A 188 -19.25 12.52 -15.52
N SER A 189 -19.42 13.03 -14.30
CA SER A 189 -18.32 13.03 -13.33
C SER A 189 -18.02 11.58 -13.03
N THR A 190 -17.15 10.99 -13.83
CA THR A 190 -16.68 9.62 -13.78
C THR A 190 -15.74 9.46 -12.59
N ALA A 191 -16.21 9.78 -11.39
CA ALA A 191 -15.55 9.33 -10.17
C ALA A 191 -15.45 7.79 -10.21
N ILE A 192 -16.46 7.08 -10.73
CA ILE A 192 -16.48 5.61 -10.78
C ILE A 192 -15.55 5.04 -11.87
N SER A 193 -15.61 5.52 -13.12
CA SER A 193 -14.76 4.98 -14.20
C SER A 193 -13.29 5.39 -14.08
N ALA A 194 -13.00 6.57 -13.54
CA ALA A 194 -11.62 6.93 -13.19
C ALA A 194 -11.14 6.13 -11.98
N PHE A 195 -12.01 5.83 -11.02
CA PHE A 195 -11.67 5.03 -9.85
C PHE A 195 -11.31 3.59 -10.20
N GLU A 196 -12.01 2.93 -11.13
CA GLU A 196 -11.64 1.57 -11.57
C GLU A 196 -10.22 1.52 -12.14
N GLN A 197 -9.83 2.51 -12.95
CA GLN A 197 -8.48 2.61 -13.50
C GLN A 197 -7.44 2.97 -12.42
N MET A 198 -7.85 3.63 -11.34
CA MET A 198 -6.99 4.03 -10.23
C MET A 198 -6.97 3.04 -9.06
N ALA A 199 -7.88 2.07 -9.03
CA ALA A 199 -8.02 1.12 -7.93
C ALA A 199 -6.75 0.28 -7.75
N LEU A 200 -6.13 -0.14 -8.85
CA LEU A 200 -4.88 -0.90 -8.82
C LEU A 200 -3.72 -0.07 -8.27
N VAL A 201 -3.60 1.20 -8.71
CA VAL A 201 -2.55 2.13 -8.22
C VAL A 201 -2.77 2.46 -6.74
N GLY A 202 -4.02 2.70 -6.34
CA GLY A 202 -4.39 2.93 -4.94
C GLY A 202 -4.10 1.73 -4.06
N MET A 203 -4.43 0.52 -4.52
CA MET A 203 -4.14 -0.73 -3.82
C MET A 203 -2.64 -0.97 -3.67
N LEU A 204 -1.84 -0.75 -4.73
CA LEU A 204 -0.38 -0.89 -4.67
C LEU A 204 0.24 0.10 -3.67
N SER A 205 -0.23 1.35 -3.68
CA SER A 205 0.22 2.39 -2.75
C SER A 205 -0.07 2.00 -1.30
N LEU A 206 -1.27 1.44 -1.05
CA LEU A 206 -1.68 0.99 0.27
C LEU A 206 -0.85 -0.22 0.74
N ILE A 207 -0.59 -1.19 -0.15
CA ILE A 207 0.28 -2.33 0.14
C ILE A 207 1.68 -1.85 0.52
N LEU A 208 2.24 -0.88 -0.23
CA LEU A 208 3.54 -0.31 0.06
C LEU A 208 3.57 0.38 1.44
N LEU A 209 2.51 1.13 1.78
CA LEU A 209 2.37 1.76 3.10
C LEU A 209 2.40 0.69 4.22
N PHE A 210 1.62 -0.38 4.07
CA PHE A 210 1.59 -1.48 5.04
C PHE A 210 2.93 -2.21 5.14
N ALA A 211 3.63 -2.43 4.02
CA ALA A 211 4.95 -3.04 4.01
C ALA A 211 5.96 -2.20 4.81
N VAL A 212 5.96 -0.89 4.62
CA VAL A 212 6.82 0.03 5.37
C VAL A 212 6.51 -0.03 6.86
N VAL A 213 5.23 0.07 7.25
CA VAL A 213 4.80 -0.05 8.65
C VAL A 213 5.23 -1.38 9.26
N ALA A 214 5.11 -2.50 8.53
CA ALA A 214 5.50 -3.82 9.01
C ALA A 214 7.01 -3.93 9.25
N VAL A 215 7.85 -3.40 8.35
CA VAL A 215 9.31 -3.36 8.52
C VAL A 215 9.67 -2.52 9.74
N PHE A 216 9.09 -1.33 9.90
CA PHE A 216 9.33 -0.49 11.06
C PHE A 216 8.92 -1.17 12.37
N TYR A 217 7.76 -1.82 12.41
CA TYR A 217 7.31 -2.59 13.57
C TYR A 217 8.32 -3.69 13.94
N ARG A 218 8.85 -4.42 12.95
CA ARG A 218 9.88 -5.44 13.18
C ARG A 218 11.16 -4.85 13.74
N VAL A 219 11.64 -3.73 13.18
CA VAL A 219 12.85 -3.04 13.66
C VAL A 219 12.66 -2.58 15.10
N PHE A 220 11.53 -1.95 15.42
CA PHE A 220 11.22 -1.47 16.77
C PHE A 220 11.18 -2.62 17.79
N ARG A 221 10.48 -3.72 17.45
CA ARG A 221 10.43 -4.91 18.32
C ARG A 221 11.81 -5.54 18.50
N SER A 222 12.61 -5.58 17.44
CA SER A 222 13.99 -6.08 17.50
C SER A 222 14.85 -5.22 18.43
N ALA A 223 14.76 -3.89 18.33
CA ALA A 223 15.50 -2.97 19.18
C ALA A 223 15.16 -3.15 20.67
N GLN A 224 13.87 -3.27 21.00
CA GLN A 224 13.44 -3.55 22.39
C GLN A 224 14.01 -4.89 22.90
N ARG A 225 13.95 -5.94 22.08
CA ARG A 225 14.49 -7.25 22.44
C ARG A 225 16.00 -7.19 22.65
N GLN A 226 16.72 -6.53 21.74
CA GLN A 226 18.17 -6.36 21.85
C GLN A 226 18.54 -5.64 23.14
N GLN A 227 17.84 -4.56 23.49
CA GLN A 227 18.11 -3.87 24.74
C GLN A 227 17.88 -4.76 25.96
N LYS A 228 16.80 -5.56 25.97
CA LYS A 228 16.55 -6.45 27.10
C LYS A 228 17.63 -7.52 27.24
N ILE A 229 18.12 -8.04 26.12
CA ILE A 229 19.25 -8.99 26.10
C ILE A 229 20.52 -8.30 26.61
N THR A 230 20.79 -7.06 26.20
CA THR A 230 21.95 -6.30 26.67
C THR A 230 21.90 -6.08 28.18
N GLU A 231 20.74 -5.67 28.72
CA GLU A 231 20.53 -5.49 30.16
C GLU A 231 20.78 -6.79 30.93
N LEU A 232 20.20 -7.91 30.47
CA LEU A 232 20.43 -9.23 31.08
C LEU A 232 21.90 -9.66 31.03
N ARG A 233 22.61 -9.34 29.94
CA ARG A 233 24.05 -9.63 29.81
C ARG A 233 24.88 -8.79 30.78
N GLU A 234 24.57 -7.50 30.92
CA GLU A 234 25.24 -6.61 31.87
C GLU A 234 25.03 -7.10 33.31
N ASP A 235 23.79 -7.46 33.67
CA ASP A 235 23.46 -8.01 35.00
C ASP A 235 24.19 -9.34 35.27
N LEU A 236 24.24 -10.23 34.27
CA LEU A 236 24.96 -11.49 34.38
C LEU A 236 26.46 -11.27 34.63
N VAL A 237 27.10 -10.40 33.85
CA VAL A 237 28.53 -10.08 34.01
C VAL A 237 28.80 -9.45 35.37
N ASN A 238 27.94 -8.54 35.82
CA ASN A 238 28.07 -7.91 37.14
C ASN A 238 27.93 -8.94 38.28
N ASN A 239 26.96 -9.85 38.19
CA ASN A 239 26.75 -10.91 39.17
C ASN A 239 27.95 -11.87 39.23
N ILE A 240 28.40 -12.38 38.09
CA ILE A 240 29.57 -13.27 38.02
C ILE A 240 30.80 -12.55 38.61
N THR A 241 31.02 -11.29 38.25
CA THR A 241 32.15 -10.51 38.77
C THR A 241 32.10 -10.39 40.30
N HIS A 242 30.92 -10.14 40.87
CA HIS A 242 30.74 -10.07 42.31
C HIS A 242 30.98 -11.43 43.00
N GLU A 243 30.46 -12.51 42.43
CA GLU A 243 30.63 -13.87 42.95
C GLU A 243 32.09 -14.35 42.89
N LEU A 244 32.86 -13.92 41.89
CA LEU A 244 34.29 -14.25 41.78
C LEU A 244 35.17 -13.39 42.71
N LYS A 245 34.86 -12.09 42.86
CA LYS A 245 35.66 -11.16 43.67
C LYS A 245 35.65 -11.52 45.16
N THR A 246 34.53 -12.03 45.67
CA THR A 246 34.35 -12.36 47.10
C THR A 246 35.29 -13.49 47.58
N PRO A 247 35.29 -14.70 46.99
CA PRO A 247 36.21 -15.78 47.39
C PRO A 247 37.67 -15.39 47.14
N LEU A 248 37.96 -14.67 46.05
CA LEU A 248 39.32 -14.20 45.75
C LEU A 248 39.86 -13.26 46.83
N THR A 249 39.03 -12.32 47.31
CA THR A 249 39.41 -11.41 48.40
C THR A 249 39.57 -12.19 49.71
N SER A 250 38.70 -13.16 49.99
CA SER A 250 38.80 -14.02 51.18
C SER A 250 40.08 -14.85 51.19
N MET A 251 40.46 -15.45 50.05
CA MET A 251 41.74 -16.15 49.92
C MET A 251 42.93 -15.22 50.15
N ALA A 252 42.91 -14.01 49.58
CA ALA A 252 43.98 -13.05 49.76
C ALA A 252 44.19 -12.69 51.25
N ILE A 253 43.12 -12.56 52.03
CA ILE A 253 43.18 -12.34 53.47
C ILE A 253 43.80 -13.55 54.20
N VAL A 254 43.39 -14.76 53.85
CA VAL A 254 43.93 -15.99 54.44
C VAL A 254 45.43 -16.13 54.11
N PHE A 255 45.84 -15.93 52.86
CA PHE A 255 47.25 -15.93 52.46
C PHE A 255 48.06 -14.89 53.22
N LYS A 256 47.56 -13.65 53.35
CA LYS A 256 48.27 -12.60 54.10
C LYS A 256 48.43 -12.94 55.58
N THR A 257 47.42 -13.59 56.16
CA THR A 257 47.43 -14.02 57.57
C THR A 257 48.44 -15.14 57.80
N LEU A 258 48.56 -16.08 56.86
CA LEU A 258 49.59 -17.13 56.87
C LEU A 258 50.99 -16.55 56.65
N GLU A 259 51.16 -15.59 55.73
CA GLU A 259 52.45 -14.93 55.45
C GLU A 259 52.97 -14.11 56.65
N LEU A 260 52.07 -13.47 57.40
CA LEU A 260 52.43 -12.69 58.60
C LEU A 260 52.77 -13.56 59.82
N ASN A 261 52.82 -14.90 59.69
CA ASN A 261 53.08 -15.86 60.77
C ASN A 261 52.24 -15.61 62.05
N THR A 262 51.05 -15.04 61.91
CA THR A 262 50.23 -14.58 63.05
C THR A 262 49.86 -15.72 64.02
N TYR A 263 49.90 -16.97 63.53
CA TYR A 263 49.60 -18.19 64.27
C TYR A 263 50.74 -19.22 64.19
N GLU A 264 52.00 -18.80 64.11
CA GLU A 264 53.18 -19.68 63.89
C GLU A 264 53.25 -20.88 64.84
N ASN A 265 52.82 -20.70 66.10
CA ASN A 265 52.81 -21.73 67.14
C ASN A 265 51.43 -22.40 67.39
N ASP A 266 50.39 -22.02 66.63
CA ASP A 266 49.01 -22.50 66.79
C ASP A 266 48.59 -23.33 65.57
N ARG A 267 49.11 -24.57 65.52
CA ARG A 267 48.85 -25.55 64.46
C ARG A 267 47.35 -25.77 64.16
N PRO A 268 46.44 -25.90 65.14
CA PRO A 268 45.02 -26.06 64.83
C PRO A 268 44.42 -24.84 64.10
N LYS A 269 44.81 -23.61 64.44
CA LYS A 269 44.35 -22.42 63.69
C LYS A 269 44.93 -22.32 62.28
N GLN A 270 46.18 -22.74 62.07
CA GLN A 270 46.75 -22.82 60.73
C GLN A 270 46.00 -23.82 59.84
N LEU A 271 45.64 -24.99 60.39
CA LEU A 271 44.83 -25.99 59.69
C LEU A 271 43.43 -25.45 59.35
N GLU A 272 42.81 -24.68 60.24
CA GLU A 272 41.52 -24.03 59.97
C GLU A 272 41.61 -23.03 58.81
N LEU A 273 42.66 -22.20 58.77
CA LEU A 273 42.92 -21.27 57.66
C LEU A 273 43.12 -22.00 56.33
N ILE A 274 43.90 -23.09 56.32
CA ILE A 274 44.12 -23.91 55.12
C ILE A 274 42.80 -24.55 54.65
N ASN A 275 41.99 -25.08 55.55
CA ASN A 275 40.68 -25.64 55.21
C ASN A 275 39.73 -24.55 54.66
N ASN A 276 39.77 -23.34 55.20
CA ASN A 276 39.01 -22.21 54.67
C ASN A 276 39.48 -21.82 53.27
N LEU A 277 40.78 -21.83 53.02
CA LEU A 277 41.36 -21.58 51.69
C LEU A 277 40.88 -22.61 50.66
N GLU A 278 40.90 -23.90 51.02
CA GLU A 278 40.44 -24.99 50.17
C GLU A 278 38.94 -24.84 49.82
N ARG A 279 38.12 -24.47 50.82
CA ARG A 279 36.69 -24.20 50.60
C ARG A 279 36.45 -23.04 49.63
N GLN A 280 37.18 -21.93 49.77
CA GLN A 280 37.05 -20.81 48.84
C GLN A 280 37.53 -21.18 47.43
N HIS A 281 38.57 -22.03 47.33
CA HIS A 281 39.08 -22.51 46.04
C HIS A 281 38.06 -23.35 45.31
N ARG A 282 37.49 -24.34 46.01
CA ARG A 282 36.41 -25.15 45.46
C ARG A 282 35.22 -24.30 45.01
N LYS A 283 34.82 -23.29 45.80
CA LYS A 283 33.72 -22.38 45.44
C LYS A 283 34.03 -21.60 44.15
N LEU A 284 35.24 -21.04 44.02
CA LEU A 284 35.66 -20.30 42.83
C LEU A 284 35.67 -21.20 41.59
N THR A 285 36.23 -22.40 41.68
CA THR A 285 36.25 -23.38 40.58
C THR A 285 34.84 -23.73 40.12
N LEU A 286 33.90 -23.97 41.05
CA LEU A 286 32.51 -24.26 40.71
C LEU A 286 31.81 -23.08 40.02
N THR A 287 32.05 -21.85 40.45
CA THR A 287 31.49 -20.66 39.79
C THR A 287 32.04 -20.51 38.37
N VAL A 288 33.32 -20.75 38.15
CA VAL A 288 33.94 -20.69 36.81
C VAL A 288 33.38 -21.77 35.89
N GLU A 289 33.26 -23.01 36.38
CA GLU A 289 32.71 -24.12 35.59
C GLU A 289 31.27 -23.85 35.16
N ARG A 290 30.42 -23.34 36.07
CA ARG A 290 29.03 -22.96 35.76
C ARG A 290 28.95 -21.89 34.66
N VAL A 291 29.85 -20.92 34.67
CA VAL A 291 29.91 -19.87 33.62
C VAL A 291 30.37 -20.45 32.29
N PHE A 292 31.39 -21.32 32.30
CA PHE A 292 31.89 -21.99 31.12
C PHE A 292 30.83 -22.91 30.47
N GLU A 293 30.17 -23.74 31.28
CA GLU A 293 29.06 -24.58 30.82
C GLU A 293 27.93 -23.76 30.19
N SER A 294 27.55 -22.63 30.81
CA SER A 294 26.52 -21.73 30.27
C SER A 294 26.92 -21.14 28.92
N ALA A 295 28.20 -20.88 28.68
CA ALA A 295 28.69 -20.38 27.39
C ALA A 295 28.69 -21.47 26.32
N VAL A 296 29.16 -22.68 26.66
CA VAL A 296 29.30 -23.82 25.74
C VAL A 296 27.96 -24.46 25.36
N LYS A 297 26.99 -24.55 26.28
CA LYS A 297 25.67 -25.15 26.02
C LYS A 297 24.81 -24.37 25.01
N SER A 298 25.23 -23.16 24.60
CA SER A 298 24.53 -22.32 23.62
C SER A 298 24.75 -22.72 22.14
N SER A 299 25.65 -23.69 21.88
CA SER A 299 25.96 -24.19 20.53
C SER A 299 25.00 -25.30 20.10
N ASN A 300 24.35 -25.11 18.95
CA ASN A 300 23.36 -25.99 18.32
C ASN A 300 23.89 -27.43 18.17
N ARG A 301 23.28 -28.40 18.87
CA ARG A 301 23.57 -29.83 18.72
C ARG A 301 22.28 -30.65 18.70
N GLU A 302 22.25 -31.66 17.84
CA GLU A 302 21.08 -32.45 17.49
C GLU A 302 20.50 -33.21 18.69
N LEU A 303 19.18 -33.36 18.72
CA LEU A 303 18.44 -34.09 19.74
C LEU A 303 18.34 -35.56 19.34
N GLU A 304 18.55 -36.46 20.28
CA GLU A 304 18.44 -37.90 20.06
C GLU A 304 17.21 -38.47 20.75
N ARG A 305 16.67 -39.57 20.22
CA ARG A 305 15.58 -40.31 20.86
C ARG A 305 16.17 -41.18 21.96
N ILE A 306 15.84 -40.87 23.21
CA ILE A 306 16.36 -41.54 24.40
C ILE A 306 15.23 -42.31 25.08
N ASP A 307 15.51 -43.56 25.47
CA ASP A 307 14.63 -44.33 26.35
C ASP A 307 14.88 -43.93 27.82
N ILE A 308 13.92 -43.20 28.39
CA ILE A 308 14.01 -42.66 29.75
C ILE A 308 13.95 -43.77 30.80
N THR A 309 13.22 -44.86 30.51
CA THR A 309 13.08 -46.02 31.39
C THR A 309 14.44 -46.69 31.61
N THR A 310 15.17 -46.89 30.51
CA THR A 310 16.52 -47.44 30.54
C THR A 310 17.50 -46.48 31.24
N LEU A 311 17.45 -45.18 30.91
CA LEU A 311 18.33 -44.17 31.50
C LEU A 311 18.16 -44.04 33.03
N LEU A 312 16.93 -43.92 33.52
CA LEU A 312 16.65 -43.79 34.95
C LEU A 312 16.94 -45.08 35.74
N SER A 313 16.79 -46.25 35.11
CA SER A 313 17.13 -47.52 35.76
C SER A 313 18.64 -47.73 35.91
N GLU A 314 19.44 -47.34 34.90
CA GLU A 314 20.91 -47.24 35.03
C GLU A 314 21.33 -46.24 36.11
N TYR A 315 20.66 -45.09 36.15
CA TYR A 315 20.97 -44.01 37.09
C TYR A 315 20.65 -44.39 38.57
N ARG A 316 19.61 -45.20 38.80
CA ARG A 316 19.31 -45.80 40.12
C ARG A 316 20.49 -46.57 40.70
N ILE A 317 21.20 -47.33 39.85
CA ILE A 317 22.34 -48.16 40.26
C ILE A 317 23.50 -47.27 40.76
N ASN A 318 23.67 -46.09 40.16
CA ASN A 318 24.72 -45.15 40.53
C ASN A 318 24.46 -44.44 41.88
N ILE A 319 23.21 -44.07 42.19
CA ILE A 319 22.85 -43.32 43.41
C ILE A 319 22.74 -44.18 44.67
N LEU A 320 22.47 -45.49 44.54
CA LEU A 320 22.39 -46.43 45.68
C LEU A 320 23.72 -46.58 46.46
N SER A 321 24.81 -45.95 46.00
CA SER A 321 26.07 -45.84 46.74
C SER A 321 26.04 -44.79 47.87
N ASN A 322 25.08 -43.86 47.89
CA ASN A 322 25.01 -42.74 48.84
C ASN A 322 23.68 -42.69 49.63
N SER A 323 23.57 -43.48 50.69
CA SER A 323 22.69 -43.32 51.89
C SER A 323 21.17 -43.06 51.79
N HIS A 324 20.59 -42.76 50.62
CA HIS A 324 19.16 -42.44 50.47
C HIS A 324 18.44 -43.47 49.56
N GLN A 325 17.25 -43.93 49.98
CA GLN A 325 16.42 -44.84 49.19
C GLN A 325 15.52 -44.05 48.23
N ILE A 326 15.89 -44.00 46.95
CA ILE A 326 15.05 -43.40 45.89
C ILE A 326 14.05 -44.45 45.39
N LYS A 327 12.75 -44.18 45.54
CA LYS A 327 11.68 -45.00 44.96
C LYS A 327 11.31 -44.45 43.59
N ILE A 328 11.66 -45.18 42.52
CA ILE A 328 11.26 -44.86 41.16
C ILE A 328 10.03 -45.70 40.81
N VAL A 329 8.96 -45.06 40.33
CA VAL A 329 7.73 -45.73 39.86
C VAL A 329 7.61 -45.46 38.37
N PHE A 330 7.61 -46.53 37.57
CA PHE A 330 7.36 -46.47 36.14
C PHE A 330 6.02 -47.13 35.82
N ASP A 331 5.34 -46.63 34.78
CA ASP A 331 4.34 -47.41 34.07
C ASP A 331 5.07 -48.37 33.11
N ASP A 332 4.57 -49.60 32.90
CA ASP A 332 5.21 -50.69 32.11
C ASP A 332 5.39 -50.42 30.59
N ILE A 333 5.29 -49.16 30.18
CA ILE A 333 5.37 -48.74 28.78
C ILE A 333 6.70 -47.99 28.57
N PRO A 334 7.56 -48.42 27.64
CA PRO A 334 8.82 -47.72 27.36
C PRO A 334 8.55 -46.28 26.90
N GLN A 335 9.04 -45.32 27.67
CA GLN A 335 8.85 -43.90 27.41
C GLN A 335 10.09 -43.33 26.70
N TYR A 336 9.86 -42.77 25.52
CA TYR A 336 10.90 -42.12 24.74
C TYR A 336 10.77 -40.61 24.82
N VAL A 337 11.88 -39.93 25.10
CA VAL A 337 11.99 -38.47 25.07
C VAL A 337 13.03 -38.07 24.04
N HIS A 338 12.74 -37.01 23.30
CA HIS A 338 13.76 -36.35 22.48
C HIS A 338 14.57 -35.40 23.36
N GLY A 339 15.85 -35.71 23.53
CA GLY A 339 16.73 -34.97 24.43
C GLY A 339 18.18 -35.32 24.19
N ARG A 340 19.06 -34.89 25.10
CA ARG A 340 20.43 -35.40 25.16
C ARG A 340 20.66 -36.09 26.49
N ARG A 341 21.29 -37.26 26.45
CA ARG A 341 21.55 -38.10 27.62
C ARG A 341 22.37 -37.34 28.67
N ASP A 342 23.44 -36.67 28.23
CA ASP A 342 24.34 -35.87 29.08
C ASP A 342 23.65 -34.70 29.80
N LEU A 343 22.71 -34.01 29.15
CA LEU A 343 21.95 -32.93 29.78
C LEU A 343 20.91 -33.45 30.76
N ILE A 344 20.26 -34.56 30.44
CA ILE A 344 19.27 -35.19 31.32
C ILE A 344 19.98 -35.70 32.58
N GLU A 345 21.13 -36.37 32.43
CA GLU A 345 21.97 -36.81 33.53
C GLU A 345 22.41 -35.61 34.39
N ALA A 346 22.91 -34.52 33.78
CA ALA A 346 23.28 -33.32 34.53
C ALA A 346 22.11 -32.66 35.28
N VAL A 347 20.89 -32.70 34.73
CA VAL A 347 19.68 -32.22 35.42
C VAL A 347 19.33 -33.13 36.59
N LEU A 348 19.44 -34.44 36.41
CA LEU A 348 19.22 -35.41 37.49
C LEU A 348 20.26 -35.24 38.60
N ASP A 349 21.53 -35.02 38.27
CA ASP A 349 22.59 -34.74 39.24
C ASP A 349 22.23 -33.51 40.08
N ASN A 350 21.86 -32.39 39.43
CA ASN A 350 21.49 -31.14 40.11
C ASN A 350 20.20 -31.22 40.95
N LEU A 351 19.29 -32.15 40.63
CA LEU A 351 18.03 -32.33 41.38
C LEU A 351 18.20 -33.26 42.59
N LEU A 352 19.27 -34.06 42.61
CA LEU A 352 19.51 -35.10 43.61
C LEU A 352 20.71 -34.80 44.52
N GLU A 353 21.59 -33.87 44.11
CA GLU A 353 22.53 -33.13 44.97
C GLU A 353 21.80 -32.20 45.95
#